data_AF-A0A0L8HTC0-F1
#
_entry.id   AF-A0A0L8HTC0-F1
#
_cell.length_a   1.000
_cell.length_b   1.000
_cell.length_c   1.000
_cell.angle_alpha   90.00
_cell.angle_beta   90.00
_cell.angle_gamma   90.00
#
_symmetry.space_group_name_H-M   'P 1'
#
loop_
_entity.id
_entity.type
_entity.pdbx_description
1 polymer ?
#
loop_
_entity_poly.entity_id
_entity_poly.type
_entity_poly.pdbx_seq_one_letter_code
_entity_poly.pdbx_strand_id
1 'polypeptide(L)'
;MRKAFNMLQNVDISTNRTVATYSKAVKATVQRKLQTMQENWWSDRCDEIQEASNANNSKLFYPLLKKVYGPISSKVAPFRSKDGTALLTNPKDIVGRWKEYFDELLNRPTEVHLTFLDNIPERPIKKKF
;
A
#
# COMPACT_ATOMS: atom_id res chain seq x y z
N MET A 1 53.10 43.16 -25.96
CA MET A 1 52.97 42.38 -24.71
C MET A 1 51.52 42.19 -24.20
N ARG A 2 50.60 43.16 -24.32
CA ARG A 2 49.19 43.01 -23.85
C ARG A 2 48.33 41.94 -24.56
N LYS A 3 48.66 41.55 -25.80
CA LYS A 3 47.92 40.50 -26.53
C LYS A 3 48.19 39.09 -26.00
N ALA A 4 49.44 38.77 -25.68
CA ALA A 4 49.83 37.45 -25.14
C ALA A 4 49.25 37.23 -23.72
N PHE A 5 49.24 38.28 -22.89
CA PHE A 5 48.64 38.22 -21.55
C PHE A 5 47.12 37.98 -21.57
N ASN A 6 46.40 38.62 -22.49
CA ASN A 6 44.95 38.40 -22.66
C ASN A 6 44.62 37.00 -23.22
N MET A 7 45.49 36.40 -24.04
CA MET A 7 45.27 35.02 -24.51
C MET A 7 45.42 34.01 -23.37
N LEU A 8 46.37 34.20 -22.45
CA LEU A 8 46.56 33.31 -21.30
C LEU A 8 45.41 33.39 -20.28
N GLN A 9 44.80 34.56 -20.09
CA GLN A 9 43.61 34.71 -19.22
C GLN A 9 42.32 34.11 -19.81
N ASN A 10 42.20 34.00 -21.15
CA ASN A 10 40.97 33.51 -21.81
C ASN A 10 40.92 31.99 -22.00
N VAL A 11 42.08 31.32 -22.02
CA VAL A 11 42.17 29.85 -22.16
C VAL A 11 41.57 29.14 -20.95
N ASP A 12 41.70 29.68 -19.74
CA ASP A 12 41.24 29.00 -18.50
C ASP A 12 39.73 29.18 -18.25
N ILE A 13 39.16 30.34 -18.63
CA ILE A 13 37.75 30.67 -18.40
C ILE A 13 36.83 29.99 -19.42
N SER A 14 37.23 29.94 -20.70
CA SER A 14 36.41 29.29 -21.74
C SER A 14 36.37 27.77 -21.52
N THR A 15 37.52 27.15 -21.24
CA THR A 15 37.65 25.70 -21.02
C THR A 15 36.86 25.23 -19.80
N ASN A 16 36.85 25.99 -18.70
CA ASN A 16 36.00 25.69 -17.55
C ASN A 16 34.49 25.78 -17.88
N ARG A 17 34.06 26.74 -18.71
CA ARG A 17 32.66 26.84 -19.17
C ARG A 17 32.28 25.67 -20.10
N THR A 18 33.17 25.23 -20.99
CA THR A 18 32.92 24.07 -21.86
C THR A 18 32.84 22.76 -21.06
N VAL A 19 33.71 22.57 -20.07
CA VAL A 19 33.65 21.40 -19.17
C VAL A 19 32.37 21.43 -18.33
N ALA A 20 31.98 22.59 -17.79
CA ALA A 20 30.75 22.74 -17.01
C ALA A 20 29.49 22.49 -17.85
N THR A 21 29.43 22.99 -19.08
CA THR A 21 28.30 22.76 -20.01
C THR A 21 28.22 21.31 -20.45
N TYR A 22 29.35 20.67 -20.77
CA TYR A 22 29.42 19.24 -21.09
C TYR A 22 28.96 18.38 -19.90
N SER A 23 29.47 18.63 -18.69
CA SER A 23 29.05 17.91 -17.48
C SER A 23 27.55 18.06 -17.21
N LYS A 24 27.00 19.27 -17.40
CA LYS A 24 25.55 19.52 -17.27
C LYS A 24 24.74 18.75 -18.31
N ALA A 25 25.20 18.68 -19.55
CA ALA A 25 24.55 17.91 -20.61
C ALA A 25 24.54 16.41 -20.31
N VAL A 26 25.67 15.85 -19.86
CA VAL A 26 25.76 14.44 -19.46
C VAL A 26 24.83 14.13 -18.29
N LYS A 27 24.83 14.97 -17.23
CA LYS A 27 23.90 14.82 -16.11
C LYS A 27 22.44 14.84 -16.55
N ALA A 28 22.07 15.77 -17.43
CA ALA A 28 20.70 15.85 -17.96
C ALA A 28 20.32 14.59 -18.76
N THR A 29 21.23 14.05 -19.57
CA THR A 29 20.99 12.81 -20.32
C THR A 29 20.80 11.61 -19.39
N VAL A 30 21.65 11.46 -18.37
CA VAL A 30 21.53 10.39 -17.38
C VAL A 30 20.23 10.51 -16.60
N GLN A 31 19.87 11.72 -16.16
CA GLN A 31 18.61 11.97 -15.45
C GLN A 31 17.40 11.60 -16.30
N ARG A 32 17.36 12.02 -17.57
CA ARG A 32 16.27 11.64 -18.48
C ARG A 32 16.17 10.12 -18.64
N LYS A 33 17.31 9.44 -18.81
CA LYS A 33 17.34 7.98 -18.95
C LYS A 33 16.76 7.29 -17.70
N LEU A 34 17.17 7.74 -16.51
CA LEU A 34 16.65 7.22 -15.25
C LEU A 34 15.15 7.48 -15.10
N GLN A 35 14.69 8.68 -15.47
CA GLN A 35 13.28 9.03 -15.43
C GLN A 35 12.46 8.14 -16.38
N THR A 36 12.90 7.94 -17.63
CA THR A 36 12.22 7.02 -18.56
C THR A 36 12.18 5.59 -18.03
N MET A 37 13.27 5.11 -17.40
CA MET A 37 13.27 3.77 -16.80
C MET A 37 12.27 3.66 -15.65
N GLN A 38 12.16 4.69 -14.82
CA GLN A 38 11.19 4.76 -13.73
C GLN A 38 9.74 4.83 -14.24
N GLU A 39 9.48 5.67 -15.25
CA GLU A 39 8.17 5.81 -15.88
C GLU A 39 7.72 4.50 -16.53
N ASN A 40 8.60 3.83 -17.27
CA ASN A 40 8.31 2.51 -17.84
C ASN A 40 7.96 1.49 -16.76
N TRP A 41 8.76 1.42 -15.69
CA TRP A 41 8.48 0.52 -14.58
C TRP A 41 7.13 0.79 -13.93
N TRP A 42 6.75 2.06 -13.75
CA TRP A 42 5.44 2.44 -13.23
C TRP A 42 4.31 2.06 -14.17
N SER A 43 4.46 2.30 -15.47
CA SER A 43 3.47 1.92 -16.49
C SER A 43 3.22 0.41 -16.46
N ASP A 44 4.28 -0.39 -16.50
CA ASP A 44 4.19 -1.85 -16.47
C ASP A 44 3.45 -2.34 -15.21
N ARG A 45 3.73 -1.71 -14.05
CA ARG A 45 3.03 -2.08 -12.79
C ARG A 45 1.57 -1.67 -12.78
N CYS A 46 1.23 -0.52 -13.33
CA CYS A 46 -0.16 -0.09 -13.47
C CYS A 46 -0.95 -1.06 -14.35
N ASP A 47 -0.38 -1.47 -15.48
CA ASP A 47 -1.01 -2.39 -16.42
C ASP A 47 -1.28 -3.76 -15.78
N GLU A 48 -0.27 -4.35 -15.10
CA GLU A 48 -0.44 -5.63 -14.37
C GLU A 48 -1.53 -5.55 -13.28
N ILE A 49 -1.55 -4.46 -12.50
CA ILE A 49 -2.55 -4.27 -11.43
C ILE A 49 -3.95 -4.10 -12.03
N GLN A 50 -4.07 -3.32 -13.11
CA GLN A 50 -5.33 -3.10 -13.79
C GLN A 50 -5.87 -4.40 -14.40
N GLU A 51 -5.01 -5.20 -15.03
CA GLU A 51 -5.39 -6.51 -15.58
C GLU A 51 -5.88 -7.46 -14.49
N ALA A 52 -5.15 -7.56 -13.37
CA ALA A 52 -5.57 -8.38 -12.22
C ALA A 52 -6.91 -7.92 -11.63
N SER A 53 -7.15 -6.61 -11.61
CA SER A 53 -8.42 -6.01 -11.18
C SER A 53 -9.56 -6.36 -12.14
N ASN A 54 -9.35 -6.17 -13.45
CA ASN A 54 -10.33 -6.48 -14.49
C ASN A 54 -10.71 -7.97 -14.51
N ALA A 55 -9.75 -8.86 -14.21
CA ALA A 55 -9.99 -10.30 -14.08
C ALA A 55 -10.61 -10.72 -12.73
N ASN A 56 -10.91 -9.76 -11.83
CA ASN A 56 -11.36 -10.00 -10.46
C ASN A 56 -10.43 -10.97 -9.68
N ASN A 57 -9.14 -10.96 -9.99
CA ASN A 57 -8.15 -11.87 -9.42
C ASN A 57 -7.52 -11.24 -8.17
N SER A 58 -8.26 -11.26 -7.07
CA SER A 58 -7.81 -10.72 -5.77
C SER A 58 -6.50 -11.35 -5.27
N LYS A 59 -6.27 -12.64 -5.57
CA LYS A 59 -5.03 -13.36 -5.21
C LYS A 59 -3.80 -12.78 -5.89
N LEU A 60 -3.93 -12.20 -7.08
CA LEU A 60 -2.83 -11.54 -7.80
C LEU A 60 -2.78 -10.04 -7.50
N PHE A 61 -3.93 -9.38 -7.43
CA PHE A 61 -4.06 -7.94 -7.21
C PHE A 61 -3.38 -7.47 -5.93
N TYR A 62 -3.68 -8.08 -4.77
CA TYR A 62 -3.13 -7.62 -3.49
C TYR A 62 -1.61 -7.82 -3.37
N PRO A 63 -1.01 -8.94 -3.82
CA PRO A 63 0.44 -9.05 -3.89
C PRO A 63 1.12 -8.02 -4.81
N LEU A 64 0.53 -7.70 -5.97
CA LEU A 64 1.06 -6.66 -6.86
C LEU A 64 1.03 -5.29 -6.18
N LEU A 65 -0.07 -4.95 -5.52
CA LEU A 65 -0.19 -3.70 -4.76
C LEU A 65 0.87 -3.61 -3.64
N LYS A 66 1.12 -4.71 -2.91
CA LYS A 66 2.17 -4.76 -1.89
C LYS A 66 3.58 -4.52 -2.44
N LYS A 67 3.87 -4.94 -3.67
CA LYS A 67 5.18 -4.67 -4.29
C LYS A 67 5.40 -3.18 -4.55
N VAL A 68 4.33 -2.44 -4.87
CA VAL A 68 4.38 -0.99 -5.11
C VAL A 68 4.59 -0.20 -3.82
N TYR A 69 3.81 -0.50 -2.78
CA TYR A 69 3.88 0.24 -1.51
C TYR A 69 5.00 -0.25 -0.58
N GLY A 70 5.59 -1.40 -0.88
CA GLY A 70 6.57 -2.07 -0.02
C GLY A 70 5.92 -2.66 1.24
N PRO A 71 6.73 -3.01 2.26
CA PRO A 71 6.23 -3.49 3.53
C PRO A 71 5.36 -2.40 4.19
N ILE A 72 4.04 -2.62 4.21
CA ILE A 72 3.14 -1.78 5.00
C ILE A 72 3.51 -2.00 6.46
N SER A 73 4.05 -0.97 7.13
CA SER A 73 4.19 -1.00 8.58
C SER A 73 2.77 -1.03 9.16
N SER A 74 2.28 -2.21 9.50
CA SER A 74 1.02 -2.32 10.20
C SER A 74 1.26 -1.80 11.62
N LYS A 75 0.89 -0.54 11.87
CA LYS A 75 0.68 -0.06 13.23
C LYS A 75 -0.62 -0.67 13.70
N VAL A 76 -0.58 -1.91 14.18
CA VAL A 76 -1.73 -2.49 14.87
C VAL A 76 -1.96 -1.62 16.10
N ALA A 77 -3.14 -1.01 16.18
CA ALA A 77 -3.48 -0.17 17.32
C ALA A 77 -3.47 -1.04 18.61
N PRO A 78 -2.84 -0.58 19.70
CA PRO A 78 -2.85 -1.32 20.95
C PRO A 78 -4.29 -1.52 21.43
N PHE A 79 -4.61 -2.74 21.85
CA PHE A 79 -5.94 -3.09 22.33
C PHE A 79 -5.92 -3.30 23.84
N ARG A 80 -7.01 -3.00 24.56
CA ARG A 80 -7.05 -3.24 26.02
C ARG A 80 -7.38 -4.70 26.33
N SER A 81 -6.71 -5.25 27.33
CA SER A 81 -7.07 -6.54 27.94
C SER A 81 -8.52 -6.51 28.46
N LYS A 82 -9.11 -7.70 28.66
CA LYS A 82 -10.50 -7.85 29.12
C LYS A 82 -10.76 -7.18 30.47
N ASP A 83 -9.84 -7.35 31.38
CA ASP A 83 -9.80 -6.73 32.72
C ASP A 83 -9.34 -5.26 32.69
N GLY A 84 -8.95 -4.73 31.52
CA GLY A 84 -8.57 -3.34 31.31
C GLY A 84 -7.21 -2.92 31.88
N THR A 85 -6.46 -3.87 32.44
CA THR A 85 -5.19 -3.61 33.16
C THR A 85 -3.99 -3.45 32.23
N ALA A 86 -3.97 -4.15 31.10
CA ALA A 86 -2.87 -4.18 30.16
C ALA A 86 -3.25 -3.69 28.75
N LEU A 87 -2.28 -3.13 28.03
CA LEU A 87 -2.35 -2.84 26.60
C LEU A 87 -1.67 -3.97 25.82
N LEU A 88 -2.46 -4.65 24.99
CA LEU A 88 -2.03 -5.69 24.05
C LEU A 88 -1.47 -5.02 22.80
N THR A 89 -0.18 -5.26 22.52
CA THR A 89 0.51 -4.71 21.35
C THR A 89 0.94 -5.80 20.36
N ASN A 90 1.01 -7.05 20.80
CA ASN A 90 1.31 -8.19 19.96
C ASN A 90 0.09 -8.58 19.12
N PRO A 91 0.21 -8.73 17.79
CA PRO A 91 -0.91 -9.09 16.92
C PRO A 91 -1.65 -10.36 17.33
N LYS A 92 -0.95 -11.38 17.87
CA LYS A 92 -1.59 -12.63 18.30
C LYS A 92 -2.54 -12.40 19.48
N ASP A 93 -2.10 -11.60 20.44
CA ASP A 93 -2.86 -11.32 21.65
C ASP A 93 -4.07 -10.44 21.33
N ILE A 94 -3.92 -9.49 20.39
CA ILE A 94 -5.02 -8.66 19.89
C ILE A 94 -6.09 -9.53 19.21
N VAL A 95 -5.68 -10.48 18.35
CA VAL A 95 -6.63 -11.42 17.71
C VAL A 95 -7.33 -12.31 18.74
N GLY A 96 -6.61 -12.80 19.75
CA GLY A 96 -7.19 -13.56 20.86
C GLY A 96 -8.26 -12.77 21.61
N ARG A 97 -7.95 -11.52 21.95
CA ARG A 97 -8.89 -10.64 22.67
C ARG A 97 -10.13 -10.28 21.84
N TRP A 98 -9.99 -10.12 20.52
CA TRP A 98 -11.13 -9.99 19.61
C TRP A 98 -12.02 -11.22 19.62
N LYS A 99 -11.43 -12.42 19.61
CA LYS A 99 -12.18 -13.68 19.69
C LYS A 99 -13.02 -13.73 20.97
N GLU A 100 -12.43 -13.44 22.12
CA GLU A 100 -13.16 -13.38 23.40
C GLU A 100 -14.33 -12.38 23.36
N TYR A 101 -14.09 -11.17 22.83
CA TYR A 101 -15.12 -10.14 22.75
C TYR A 101 -16.30 -10.57 21.89
N PHE A 102 -16.04 -11.11 20.70
CA PHE A 102 -17.10 -11.56 19.80
C PHE A 102 -17.84 -12.79 20.32
N ASP A 103 -17.16 -13.69 21.02
CA ASP A 103 -17.79 -14.83 21.67
C ASP A 103 -18.83 -14.37 22.70
N GLU A 104 -18.48 -13.45 23.59
CA GLU A 104 -19.40 -12.88 24.58
C GLU A 104 -20.51 -12.01 23.95
N LEU A 105 -20.19 -11.31 22.86
CA LEU A 105 -21.16 -10.44 22.19
C LEU A 105 -22.22 -11.24 21.44
N LEU A 106 -21.82 -12.29 20.71
CA LEU A 106 -22.68 -13.03 19.80
C LEU A 106 -23.31 -14.25 20.45
N ASN A 107 -22.62 -14.95 21.37
CA ASN A 107 -23.09 -16.18 21.99
C ASN A 107 -23.79 -15.93 23.34
N ARG A 108 -24.62 -14.87 23.40
CA ARG A 108 -25.36 -14.55 24.63
C ARG A 108 -26.48 -15.57 24.86
N PRO A 109 -26.56 -16.19 26.05
CA PRO A 109 -27.69 -17.06 26.37
C PRO A 109 -28.96 -16.23 26.31
N THR A 110 -29.86 -16.61 25.41
CA THR A 110 -31.17 -15.99 25.28
C THR A 110 -32.18 -16.95 25.90
N GLU A 111 -32.90 -16.50 26.92
CA GLU A 111 -34.10 -17.22 27.39
C GLU A 111 -35.20 -17.01 26.35
N VAL A 112 -35.25 -17.92 25.39
CA VAL A 112 -36.29 -17.93 24.38
C VAL A 112 -37.45 -18.78 24.93
N HIS A 113 -38.52 -18.13 25.38
CA HIS A 113 -39.75 -18.81 25.75
C HIS A 113 -40.39 -19.40 24.49
N LEU A 114 -40.45 -20.72 24.38
CA LEU A 114 -41.00 -21.46 23.22
C LEU A 114 -42.40 -21.01 22.79
N THR A 115 -43.16 -20.34 23.67
CA THR A 115 -44.43 -19.68 23.36
C THR A 115 -44.32 -18.65 22.22
N PHE A 116 -43.11 -18.15 21.91
CA PHE A 116 -42.89 -17.30 20.74
C PHE A 116 -43.11 -18.05 19.41
N LEU A 117 -42.81 -19.36 19.36
CA LEU A 117 -42.99 -20.18 18.15
C LEU A 117 -44.47 -20.27 17.77
N ASP A 118 -45.34 -20.32 18.77
CA ASP A 118 -46.80 -20.34 18.59
C ASP A 118 -47.34 -19.05 17.96
N ASN A 119 -46.57 -17.95 18.02
CA ASN A 119 -46.91 -16.66 17.44
C ASN A 119 -46.32 -16.45 16.04
N ILE A 120 -45.55 -17.40 15.51
CA ILE A 120 -44.96 -17.30 14.16
C ILE A 120 -46.03 -17.69 13.13
N PRO A 121 -46.44 -16.79 12.22
CA PRO A 121 -47.43 -17.12 11.20
C PRO A 121 -46.88 -18.15 10.22
N GLU A 122 -47.63 -19.23 9.99
CA GLU A 122 -47.26 -20.26 9.03
C GLU A 122 -47.22 -19.70 7.60
N ARG A 123 -46.12 -19.92 6.90
CA ARG A 123 -46.00 -19.57 5.48
C ARG A 123 -46.47 -20.73 4.62
N PRO A 124 -47.22 -20.47 3.54
CA PRO A 124 -47.67 -21.51 2.63
C PRO A 124 -46.47 -22.23 2.02
N ILE A 125 -46.44 -23.56 2.18
CA ILE A 125 -45.43 -24.44 1.61
C ILE A 125 -45.64 -24.45 0.09
N LYS A 126 -44.68 -23.91 -0.68
CA LYS A 126 -44.71 -24.03 -2.13
C LYS A 126 -44.52 -25.51 -2.49
N LYS A 127 -45.57 -26.15 -3.02
CA LYS A 127 -45.46 -27.49 -3.63
C LYS A 127 -44.42 -27.41 -4.75
N LYS A 128 -43.42 -28.30 -4.70
CA LYS A 128 -42.51 -28.50 -5.82
C LYS A 128 -43.33 -29.00 -7.01
N PHE A 129 -43.22 -28.28 -8.13
CA PHE A 129 -43.66 -28.73 -9.45
C PHE A 129 -42.67 -29.75 -9.99
#